data_AF-A0A7V9ZF08-F1
#
_entry.id   AF-A0A7V9ZF08-F1
#
_cell.length_a   1.000
_cell.length_b   1.000
_cell.length_c   1.000
_cell.angle_alpha   90.00
_cell.angle_beta   90.00
_cell.angle_gamma   90.00
#
_symmetry.space_group_name_H-M   'P 1'
#
loop_
_entity.id
_entity.type
_entity.pdbx_description
1 polymer ?
#
loop_
_entity_poly.entity_id
_entity_poly.type
_entity_poly.pdbx_seq_one_letter_code
_entity_poly.pdbx_strand_id
1 'polypeptide(L)'
;NYGDFVKTFNDREARGGPAFRKSSNVDAWGGVETDSRKSYTANLFAGRWKGDDGNSKSWWIGPGMNFRIASQFSESLGLNYSKDINDKQWRANFGVAGNDTTHYTFARLDQKTVSLTSRINYTATPNLSLQIYAQPFVSTGDYTNWRELADPRASDYAARFKPYAGDPGSFSFKQFRSNTVLRWEYMPGSTMFVVWAQGRQLDGLAGSEFNFRRDMGDVFDTHPDNTFLVKFSYWFNP
;
A
#
# COMPACT_ATOMS: atom_id res chain seq x y z
N ASN A 1 10.49 -18.95 17.36
CA ASN A 1 9.92 -19.51 16.11
C ASN A 1 10.40 -20.94 15.92
N TYR A 2 9.54 -21.90 16.26
CA TYR A 2 9.75 -23.32 16.00
C TYR A 2 9.60 -23.59 14.50
N GLY A 3 10.48 -24.44 13.95
CA GLY A 3 10.57 -24.73 12.53
C GLY A 3 9.33 -25.43 11.96
N ASP A 4 8.98 -25.06 10.73
CA ASP A 4 7.97 -25.74 9.91
C ASP A 4 8.45 -27.15 9.52
N PHE A 5 8.05 -28.16 10.31
CA PHE A 5 8.26 -29.57 9.98
C PHE A 5 7.16 -30.17 9.07
N VAL A 6 6.10 -29.41 8.77
CA VAL A 6 5.00 -29.84 7.89
C VAL A 6 5.09 -29.15 6.53
N LYS A 7 5.02 -29.93 5.45
CA LYS A 7 4.99 -29.40 4.08
C LYS A 7 3.67 -28.67 3.83
N THR A 8 3.70 -27.35 3.84
CA THR A 8 2.52 -26.51 3.55
C THR A 8 2.50 -26.16 2.06
N PHE A 9 1.34 -26.31 1.41
CA PHE A 9 1.13 -25.95 0.01
C PHE A 9 0.16 -24.77 -0.11
N ASN A 10 0.39 -23.87 -1.08
CA ASN A 10 -0.49 -22.72 -1.37
C ASN A 10 -1.02 -22.84 -2.81
N ASP A 11 -2.33 -23.01 -2.95
CA ASP A 11 -3.06 -23.12 -4.22
C ASP A 11 -3.47 -21.76 -4.82
N ARG A 12 -3.32 -20.66 -4.07
CA ARG A 12 -3.68 -19.31 -4.53
C ARG A 12 -2.56 -18.62 -5.31
N GLU A 13 -1.31 -19.05 -5.15
CA GLU A 13 -0.14 -18.42 -5.80
C GLU A 13 -0.26 -18.45 -7.33
N ALA A 14 -0.80 -19.54 -7.90
CA ALA A 14 -0.97 -19.70 -9.34
C ALA A 14 -2.29 -19.15 -9.90
N ARG A 15 -3.11 -18.50 -9.04
CA ARG A 15 -4.42 -17.94 -9.38
C ARG A 15 -5.30 -18.89 -10.23
N GLY A 16 -5.51 -20.10 -9.72
CA GLY A 16 -6.27 -21.16 -10.40
C GLY A 16 -5.42 -22.30 -10.99
N GLY A 17 -4.09 -22.24 -10.83
CA GLY A 17 -3.16 -23.32 -11.19
C GLY A 17 -2.76 -24.24 -10.03
N PRO A 18 -1.75 -25.11 -10.23
CA PRO A 18 -1.29 -26.09 -9.24
C PRO A 18 -0.80 -25.49 -7.91
N ALA A 19 -1.00 -26.22 -6.81
CA ALA A 19 -0.54 -25.80 -5.50
C ALA A 19 1.00 -25.81 -5.37
N PHE A 20 1.56 -24.69 -4.91
CA PHE A 20 2.98 -24.46 -4.71
C PHE A 20 3.44 -24.87 -3.32
N ARG A 21 4.60 -25.52 -3.22
CA ARG A 21 5.24 -25.74 -1.91
C ARG A 21 5.68 -24.41 -1.29
N LYS A 22 5.33 -24.16 -0.03
CA LYS A 22 5.81 -23.00 0.74
C LYS A 22 7.19 -23.30 1.33
N SER A 23 8.16 -22.42 1.11
CA SER A 23 9.49 -22.50 1.75
C SER A 23 9.48 -21.75 3.09
N SER A 24 10.46 -22.04 3.95
CA SER A 24 10.61 -21.38 5.25
C SER A 24 10.86 -19.89 5.10
N ASN A 25 10.41 -19.10 6.08
CA ASN A 25 10.61 -17.66 6.12
C ASN A 25 11.11 -17.19 7.49
N VAL A 26 11.83 -16.07 7.48
CA VAL A 26 12.30 -15.36 8.67
C VAL A 26 11.74 -13.95 8.62
N ASP A 27 11.09 -13.57 9.70
CA ASP A 27 10.56 -12.22 9.93
C ASP A 27 11.23 -11.62 11.16
N ALA A 28 11.62 -10.35 11.07
CA ALA A 28 12.17 -9.61 12.18
C ALA A 28 11.76 -8.14 12.06
N TRP A 29 11.18 -7.60 13.12
CA TRP A 29 10.83 -6.19 13.22
C TRP A 29 11.15 -5.65 14.61
N GLY A 30 11.21 -4.34 14.69
CA GLY A 30 11.36 -3.63 15.96
C GLY A 30 10.94 -2.18 15.80
N GLY A 31 10.80 -1.51 16.91
CA GLY A 31 10.52 -0.08 16.88
C GLY A 31 10.83 0.60 18.19
N VAL A 32 10.81 1.92 18.12
CA VAL A 32 10.96 2.81 19.25
C VAL A 32 9.80 3.78 19.23
N GLU A 33 9.29 4.09 20.41
CA GLU A 33 8.22 5.06 20.60
C GLU A 33 8.61 6.01 21.74
N THR A 34 8.31 7.29 21.56
CA THR A 34 8.52 8.30 22.60
C THR A 34 7.41 8.27 23.65
N ASP A 35 7.62 8.89 24.81
CA ASP A 35 6.62 8.99 25.87
C ASP A 35 5.26 9.55 25.38
N SER A 36 4.21 8.73 25.50
CA SER A 36 2.86 9.02 25.03
C SER A 36 2.11 10.09 25.82
N ARG A 37 2.66 10.53 26.96
CA ARG A 37 2.08 11.58 27.81
C ARG A 37 2.36 12.99 27.31
N LYS A 38 3.29 13.15 26.35
CA LYS A 38 3.66 14.46 25.80
C LYS A 38 2.66 14.92 24.74
N SER A 39 2.65 16.23 24.47
CA SER A 39 1.85 16.85 23.40
C SER A 39 2.28 16.45 21.99
N TYR A 40 3.43 15.79 21.85
CA TYR A 40 3.88 15.20 20.61
C TYR A 40 4.46 13.82 20.91
N THR A 41 4.15 12.84 20.05
CA THR A 41 4.72 11.50 20.10
C THR A 41 5.30 11.16 18.75
N ALA A 42 6.48 10.59 18.74
CA ALA A 42 7.10 10.04 17.55
C ALA A 42 7.28 8.53 17.74
N ASN A 43 7.12 7.79 16.67
CA ASN A 43 7.46 6.38 16.61
C ASN A 43 8.25 6.11 15.35
N LEU A 44 9.08 5.08 15.42
CA LEU A 44 9.80 4.56 14.28
C LEU A 44 9.77 3.05 14.40
N PHE A 45 9.11 2.41 13.45
CA PHE A 45 9.16 0.97 13.30
C PHE A 45 9.89 0.61 12.01
N ALA A 46 10.60 -0.50 12.04
CA ALA A 46 11.21 -1.07 10.85
C ALA A 46 11.17 -2.59 10.94
N GLY A 47 11.04 -3.23 9.78
CA GLY A 47 11.00 -4.67 9.69
C GLY A 47 11.66 -5.16 8.43
N ARG A 48 12.06 -6.44 8.47
CA ARG A 48 12.59 -7.17 7.35
C ARG A 48 12.02 -8.57 7.34
N TRP A 49 11.78 -9.07 6.15
CA TRP A 49 11.33 -10.42 5.91
C TRP A 49 12.19 -11.06 4.83
N LYS A 50 12.42 -12.36 4.95
CA LYS A 50 13.11 -13.17 3.95
C LYS A 50 12.42 -14.53 3.86
N GLY A 51 12.14 -15.00 2.66
CA GLY A 51 11.51 -16.29 2.42
C GLY A 51 11.91 -16.88 1.06
N ASP A 52 11.22 -17.93 0.64
CA ASP A 52 11.47 -18.60 -0.65
C ASP A 52 12.93 -19.06 -0.81
N ASP A 53 13.45 -19.71 0.24
CA ASP A 53 14.84 -20.16 0.35
C ASP A 53 15.86 -19.01 0.19
N GLY A 54 15.38 -17.78 0.46
CA GLY A 54 16.15 -16.55 0.40
C GLY A 54 16.04 -15.76 -0.89
N ASN A 55 15.26 -16.23 -1.86
CA ASN A 55 15.07 -15.55 -3.14
C ASN A 55 14.14 -14.34 -3.03
N SER A 56 13.17 -14.39 -2.11
CA SER A 56 12.26 -13.29 -1.80
C SER A 56 12.67 -12.61 -0.50
N LYS A 57 12.65 -11.27 -0.50
CA LYS A 57 13.02 -10.46 0.66
C LYS A 57 12.26 -9.14 0.63
N SER A 58 11.91 -8.62 1.79
CA SER A 58 11.36 -7.28 1.91
C SER A 58 11.91 -6.57 3.13
N TRP A 59 11.86 -5.25 3.09
CA TRP A 59 12.06 -4.41 4.26
C TRP A 59 11.16 -3.21 4.19
N TRP A 60 10.80 -2.70 5.35
CA TRP A 60 9.99 -1.51 5.48
C TRP A 60 10.46 -0.66 6.64
N ILE A 61 10.19 0.64 6.54
CA ILE A 61 10.40 1.62 7.59
C ILE A 61 9.18 2.51 7.66
N GLY A 62 8.68 2.70 8.87
CA GLY A 62 7.48 3.46 9.15
C GLY A 62 7.72 4.48 10.26
N PRO A 63 8.22 5.68 9.93
CA PRO A 63 8.22 6.79 10.88
C PRO A 63 6.80 7.36 11.01
N GLY A 64 6.37 7.56 12.25
CA GLY A 64 5.11 8.17 12.59
C GLY A 64 5.28 9.31 13.58
N MET A 65 4.43 10.32 13.48
CA MET A 65 4.35 11.44 14.41
C MET A 65 2.89 11.74 14.72
N ASN A 66 2.59 11.96 15.99
CA ASN A 66 1.31 12.48 16.43
C ASN A 66 1.54 13.78 17.19
N PHE A 67 0.73 14.78 16.89
CA PHE A 67 0.70 16.05 17.59
C PHE A 67 -0.68 16.22 18.23
N ARG A 68 -0.68 16.70 19.47
CA ARG A 68 -1.86 17.09 20.25
C ARG A 68 -1.55 18.46 20.83
N ILE A 69 -1.78 19.49 20.03
CA ILE A 69 -1.47 20.87 20.38
C ILE A 69 -2.75 21.50 20.91
N ALA A 70 -2.76 21.83 22.21
CA ALA A 70 -3.95 22.24 22.94
C ALA A 70 -5.11 21.22 22.83
N SER A 71 -6.28 21.56 23.37
CA SER A 71 -7.48 20.72 23.29
C SER A 71 -8.13 20.72 21.90
N GLN A 72 -7.76 21.66 21.04
CA GLN A 72 -8.44 21.96 19.78
C GLN A 72 -7.76 21.40 18.52
N PHE A 73 -6.48 21.00 18.57
CA PHE A 73 -5.76 20.54 17.39
C PHE A 73 -5.06 19.21 17.64
N SER A 74 -5.31 18.26 16.73
CA SER A 74 -4.56 17.01 16.66
C SER A 74 -4.19 16.69 15.22
N GLU A 75 -2.98 16.17 15.04
CA GLU A 75 -2.47 15.73 13.75
C GLU A 75 -1.78 14.38 13.92
N SER A 76 -2.00 13.46 12.98
CA SER A 76 -1.22 12.23 12.86
C SER A 76 -0.62 12.12 11.47
N LEU A 77 0.69 11.97 11.41
CA LEU A 77 1.47 11.72 10.19
C LEU A 77 2.08 10.34 10.28
N GLY A 78 1.93 9.54 9.24
CA GLY A 78 2.55 8.22 9.14
C GLY A 78 3.10 8.01 7.74
N LEU A 79 4.42 7.92 7.62
CA LEU A 79 5.05 7.51 6.38
C LEU A 79 5.29 6.00 6.44
N ASN A 80 5.11 5.32 5.31
CA ASN A 80 5.54 3.96 5.12
C ASN A 80 6.34 3.89 3.82
N TYR A 81 7.58 3.44 3.93
CA TYR A 81 8.41 3.09 2.78
C TYR A 81 8.69 1.60 2.85
N SER A 82 8.39 0.87 1.78
CA SER A 82 8.75 -0.55 1.64
C SER A 82 9.50 -0.81 0.34
N LYS A 83 10.43 -1.76 0.42
CA LYS A 83 11.03 -2.40 -0.76
C LYS A 83 10.80 -3.89 -0.65
N ASP A 84 10.16 -4.43 -1.66
CA ASP A 84 9.69 -5.81 -1.73
C ASP A 84 10.28 -6.47 -2.96
N ILE A 85 11.02 -7.56 -2.77
CA ILE A 85 11.48 -8.41 -3.85
C ILE A 85 10.79 -9.76 -3.71
N ASN A 86 9.90 -10.07 -4.64
CA ASN A 86 9.16 -11.33 -4.71
C ASN A 86 9.61 -12.12 -5.95
N ASP A 87 10.32 -13.23 -5.75
CA ASP A 87 10.88 -14.02 -6.85
C ASP A 87 9.85 -14.90 -7.58
N LYS A 88 8.66 -15.08 -6.99
CA LYS A 88 7.57 -15.93 -7.51
C LYS A 88 6.30 -15.12 -7.76
N GLN A 89 6.41 -13.86 -8.16
CA GLN A 89 5.23 -13.05 -8.42
C GLN A 89 4.51 -13.58 -9.67
N TRP A 90 3.25 -13.99 -9.51
CA TRP A 90 2.41 -14.38 -10.65
C TRP A 90 2.26 -13.22 -11.63
N ARG A 91 2.44 -13.50 -12.93
CA ARG A 91 2.36 -12.49 -14.01
C ARG A 91 1.14 -12.69 -14.90
N ALA A 92 1.01 -13.86 -15.52
CA ALA A 92 -0.08 -14.17 -16.42
C ALA A 92 -0.13 -15.67 -16.73
N ASN A 93 -1.31 -16.15 -17.17
CA ASN A 93 -1.47 -17.50 -17.71
C ASN A 93 -1.67 -17.38 -19.22
N PHE A 94 -0.83 -18.05 -20.02
CA PHE A 94 -0.93 -18.08 -21.48
C PHE A 94 -1.35 -19.46 -21.95
N GLY A 95 -2.29 -19.53 -22.90
CA GLY A 95 -2.74 -20.80 -23.47
C GLY A 95 -3.74 -20.53 -24.58
N VAL A 96 -3.86 -21.45 -25.53
CA VAL A 96 -4.88 -21.37 -26.58
C VAL A 96 -6.14 -22.03 -26.05
N ALA A 97 -7.29 -21.35 -26.14
CA ALA A 97 -8.58 -21.96 -25.82
C ALA A 97 -8.79 -23.20 -26.70
N GLY A 98 -8.88 -24.39 -26.09
CA GLY A 98 -8.98 -25.68 -26.80
C GLY A 98 -7.67 -26.47 -26.95
N ASN A 99 -6.55 -25.98 -26.40
CA ASN A 99 -5.30 -26.73 -26.27
C ASN A 99 -4.91 -26.88 -24.78
N ASP A 100 -4.29 -28.01 -24.41
CA ASP A 100 -4.06 -28.41 -23.01
C ASP A 100 -2.81 -27.78 -22.36
N THR A 101 -2.12 -26.88 -23.06
CA THR A 101 -0.89 -26.23 -22.56
C THR A 101 -1.19 -24.83 -22.03
N THR A 102 -1.67 -24.76 -20.79
CA THR A 102 -1.68 -23.50 -20.02
C THR A 102 -0.30 -23.27 -19.40
N HIS A 103 0.38 -22.23 -19.85
CA HIS A 103 1.64 -21.72 -19.32
C HIS A 103 1.36 -20.80 -18.14
N TYR A 104 1.56 -21.30 -16.91
CA TYR A 104 1.51 -20.49 -15.70
C TYR A 104 2.84 -19.75 -15.54
N THR A 105 2.84 -18.43 -15.76
CA THR A 105 4.07 -17.64 -15.74
C THR A 105 4.22 -16.78 -14.49
N PHE A 106 5.46 -16.71 -14.03
CA PHE A 106 5.91 -16.02 -12.84
C PHE A 106 7.13 -15.17 -13.20
N ALA A 107 7.26 -14.00 -12.58
CA ALA A 107 8.43 -13.17 -12.72
C ALA A 107 8.89 -12.69 -11.35
N ARG A 108 10.18 -12.39 -11.24
CA ARG A 108 10.74 -11.73 -10.06
C ARG A 108 10.34 -10.27 -10.10
N LEU A 109 9.56 -9.83 -9.11
CA LEU A 109 9.15 -8.43 -8.95
C LEU A 109 10.07 -7.73 -7.94
N ASP A 110 10.75 -6.64 -8.34
CA ASP A 110 11.35 -5.66 -7.42
C ASP A 110 10.43 -4.44 -7.36
N GLN A 111 9.72 -4.29 -6.25
CA GLN A 111 8.72 -3.25 -6.02
C GLN A 111 9.18 -2.30 -4.90
N LYS A 112 8.97 -1.01 -5.12
CA LYS A 112 9.15 0.05 -4.13
C LYS A 112 7.81 0.74 -3.92
N THR A 113 7.41 0.89 -2.67
CA THR A 113 6.14 1.53 -2.31
C THR A 113 6.38 2.60 -1.26
N VAL A 114 5.80 3.77 -1.47
CA VAL A 114 5.81 4.86 -0.50
C VAL A 114 4.41 5.41 -0.33
N SER A 115 3.99 5.52 0.92
CA SER A 115 2.70 6.11 1.27
C SER A 115 2.86 7.02 2.47
N LEU A 116 2.28 8.21 2.40
CA LEU A 116 2.15 9.09 3.55
C LEU A 116 0.67 9.14 3.91
N THR A 117 0.34 8.97 5.19
CA THR A 117 -1.01 9.17 5.72
C THR A 117 -0.98 10.37 6.64
N SER A 118 -1.82 11.37 6.35
CA SER A 118 -2.02 12.53 7.21
C SER A 118 -3.49 12.59 7.65
N ARG A 119 -3.69 12.83 8.95
CA ARG A 119 -5.01 13.08 9.52
C ARG A 119 -4.94 14.26 10.46
N ILE A 120 -5.68 15.32 10.14
CA ILE A 120 -5.75 16.55 10.92
C ILE A 120 -7.17 16.68 11.46
N ASN A 121 -7.31 16.93 12.76
CA ASN A 121 -8.57 17.33 13.37
C ASN A 121 -8.36 18.68 14.06
N TYR A 122 -9.20 19.65 13.71
CA TYR A 122 -9.16 20.99 14.26
C TYR A 122 -10.56 21.43 14.68
N THR A 123 -10.71 21.79 15.96
CA THR A 123 -11.94 22.28 16.56
C THR A 123 -11.79 23.79 16.79
N ALA A 124 -12.13 24.60 15.79
CA ALA A 124 -11.97 26.05 15.85
C ALA A 124 -12.78 26.68 17.00
N THR A 125 -14.00 26.19 17.22
CA THR A 125 -14.91 26.58 18.31
C THR A 125 -15.72 25.35 18.75
N PRO A 126 -16.45 25.38 19.90
CA PRO A 126 -17.29 24.24 20.32
C PRO A 126 -18.33 23.80 19.27
N ASN A 127 -18.68 24.68 18.34
CA ASN A 127 -19.63 24.46 17.28
C ASN A 127 -19.01 24.39 15.87
N LEU A 128 -17.69 24.52 15.69
CA LEU A 128 -17.02 24.49 14.39
C LEU A 128 -15.82 23.55 14.43
N SER A 129 -15.84 22.52 13.59
CA SER A 129 -14.75 21.55 13.47
C SER A 129 -14.43 21.23 12.01
N LEU A 130 -13.16 20.96 11.76
CA LEU A 130 -12.58 20.60 10.48
C LEU A 130 -11.78 19.31 10.65
N GLN A 131 -12.07 18.32 9.82
CA GLN A 131 -11.30 17.09 9.72
C GLN A 131 -10.75 16.95 8.32
N ILE A 132 -9.46 16.64 8.19
CA ILE A 132 -8.79 16.43 6.91
C ILE A 132 -8.08 15.08 6.99
N TYR A 133 -8.31 14.25 5.98
CA TYR A 133 -7.56 13.05 5.70
C TYR A 133 -6.89 13.23 4.33
N ALA A 134 -5.61 12.86 4.24
CA ALA A 134 -4.88 12.87 2.98
C ALA A 134 -3.90 11.70 2.92
N GLN A 135 -3.85 11.03 1.77
CA GLN A 135 -2.98 9.89 1.54
C GLN A 135 -2.43 9.90 0.11
N PRO A 136 -1.26 10.52 -0.14
CA PRO A 136 -0.49 10.22 -1.33
C PRO A 136 0.17 8.83 -1.22
N PHE A 137 0.13 8.09 -2.32
CA PHE A 137 0.58 6.72 -2.47
C PHE A 137 1.29 6.57 -3.82
N VAL A 138 2.48 5.99 -3.82
CA VAL A 138 3.24 5.67 -5.03
C VAL A 138 3.77 4.26 -4.89
N SER A 139 3.60 3.46 -5.94
CA SER A 139 4.20 2.13 -6.05
C SER A 139 4.75 1.91 -7.45
N THR A 140 6.01 1.52 -7.54
CA THR A 140 6.68 1.21 -8.81
C THR A 140 7.26 -0.18 -8.72
N GLY A 141 7.17 -0.97 -9.78
CA GLY A 141 7.70 -2.32 -9.79
C GLY A 141 8.23 -2.74 -11.15
N ASP A 142 9.40 -3.37 -11.14
CA ASP A 142 10.03 -3.94 -12.31
C ASP A 142 9.99 -5.47 -12.24
N TYR A 143 9.51 -6.10 -13.31
CA TYR A 143 9.55 -7.54 -13.42
C TYR A 143 10.84 -7.95 -14.14
N THR A 144 11.49 -8.97 -13.61
CA THR A 144 12.71 -9.55 -14.15
C THR A 144 12.60 -11.07 -14.10
N ASN A 145 13.50 -11.77 -14.80
CA ASN A 145 13.62 -13.22 -14.70
C ASN A 145 12.26 -13.93 -14.88
N TRP A 146 11.70 -13.77 -16.08
CA TRP A 146 10.42 -14.38 -16.44
C TRP A 146 10.58 -15.88 -16.59
N ARG A 147 9.72 -16.63 -15.91
CA ARG A 147 9.75 -18.09 -15.84
C ARG A 147 8.35 -18.65 -15.96
N GLU A 148 8.26 -19.89 -16.40
CA GLU A 148 7.04 -20.69 -16.32
C GLU A 148 7.20 -21.81 -15.31
N LEU A 149 6.07 -22.25 -14.76
CA LEU A 149 6.01 -23.36 -13.82
C LEU A 149 6.38 -24.68 -14.51
N ALA A 150 7.33 -25.41 -13.91
CA ALA A 150 7.76 -26.73 -14.38
C ALA A 150 7.30 -27.83 -13.40
N ASP A 151 7.99 -28.02 -12.28
CA ASP A 151 7.59 -28.95 -11.22
C ASP A 151 7.19 -28.20 -9.93
N PRO A 152 5.90 -27.90 -9.71
CA PRO A 152 5.45 -27.13 -8.55
C PRO A 152 5.77 -27.78 -7.19
N ARG A 153 6.04 -29.09 -7.17
CA ARG A 153 6.25 -29.87 -5.94
C ARG A 153 7.72 -30.18 -5.65
N ALA A 154 8.63 -29.83 -6.56
CA ALA A 154 10.07 -30.02 -6.36
C ALA A 154 10.54 -29.43 -5.03
N SER A 155 11.41 -30.16 -4.32
CA SER A 155 11.99 -29.67 -3.06
C SER A 155 12.92 -28.49 -3.30
N ASP A 156 13.74 -28.56 -4.35
CA ASP A 156 14.57 -27.46 -4.81
C ASP A 156 13.69 -26.37 -5.43
N TYR A 157 13.93 -25.11 -5.03
CA TYR A 157 13.20 -23.95 -5.51
C TYR A 157 13.46 -23.68 -7.00
N ALA A 158 14.70 -23.85 -7.47
CA ALA A 158 15.06 -23.58 -8.86
C ALA A 158 14.38 -24.57 -9.83
N ALA A 159 14.26 -25.84 -9.44
CA ALA A 159 13.60 -26.88 -10.23
C ALA A 159 12.09 -26.66 -10.43
N ARG A 160 11.46 -25.76 -9.65
CA ARG A 160 10.03 -25.44 -9.81
C ARG A 160 9.74 -24.61 -11.04
N PHE A 161 10.76 -23.98 -11.62
CA PHE A 161 10.61 -23.01 -12.70
C PHE A 161 11.54 -23.33 -13.86
N LYS A 162 11.13 -23.00 -15.08
CA LYS A 162 11.98 -22.98 -16.27
C LYS A 162 11.91 -21.61 -16.96
N PRO A 163 12.97 -21.15 -17.66
CA PRO A 163 12.98 -19.85 -18.30
C PRO A 163 11.82 -19.67 -19.29
N TYR A 164 11.22 -18.49 -19.31
CA TYR A 164 10.21 -18.09 -20.29
C TYR A 164 10.71 -16.87 -21.08
N ALA A 165 10.53 -16.88 -22.39
CA ALA A 165 11.10 -15.85 -23.26
C ALA A 165 10.27 -14.57 -23.27
N GLY A 166 10.96 -13.42 -23.32
CA GLY A 166 10.37 -12.10 -23.52
C GLY A 166 10.61 -11.14 -22.34
N ASP A 167 10.00 -9.96 -22.43
CA ASP A 167 10.07 -8.93 -21.39
C ASP A 167 8.82 -8.98 -20.52
N PRO A 168 8.94 -9.32 -19.23
CA PRO A 168 7.80 -9.28 -18.32
C PRO A 168 7.43 -7.84 -17.95
N GLY A 169 8.12 -6.79 -18.41
CA GLY A 169 7.72 -5.39 -18.30
C GLY A 169 7.76 -4.81 -16.88
N SER A 170 7.08 -3.68 -16.68
CA SER A 170 7.09 -2.93 -15.42
C SER A 170 5.75 -2.22 -15.16
N PHE A 171 5.59 -1.63 -13.98
CA PHE A 171 4.44 -0.80 -13.63
C PHE A 171 4.82 0.39 -12.74
N SER A 172 4.06 1.48 -12.89
CA SER A 172 4.01 2.60 -11.96
C SER A 172 2.56 2.91 -11.64
N PHE A 173 2.25 2.98 -10.35
CA PHE A 173 0.93 3.31 -9.82
C PHE A 173 1.07 4.47 -8.85
N LYS A 174 0.35 5.56 -9.12
CA LYS A 174 0.38 6.79 -8.33
C LYS A 174 -1.05 7.15 -7.97
N GLN A 175 -1.30 7.46 -6.70
CA GLN A 175 -2.63 7.80 -6.22
C GLN A 175 -2.59 8.84 -5.11
N PHE A 176 -3.56 9.75 -5.13
CA PHE A 176 -3.87 10.63 -4.01
C PHE A 176 -5.31 10.41 -3.60
N ARG A 177 -5.56 10.28 -2.30
CA ARG A 177 -6.90 10.30 -1.73
C ARG A 177 -6.98 11.33 -0.64
N SER A 178 -7.98 12.20 -0.67
CA SER A 178 -8.25 13.15 0.40
C SER A 178 -9.74 13.26 0.68
N ASN A 179 -10.07 13.43 1.96
CA ASN A 179 -11.40 13.74 2.44
C ASN A 179 -11.31 14.87 3.46
N THR A 180 -12.05 15.95 3.21
CA THR A 180 -12.19 17.09 4.10
C THR A 180 -13.63 17.19 4.54
N VAL A 181 -13.86 17.32 5.84
CA VAL A 181 -15.18 17.47 6.45
C VAL A 181 -15.16 18.68 7.35
N LEU A 182 -15.94 19.70 6.99
CA LEU A 182 -16.29 20.81 7.87
C LEU A 182 -17.64 20.51 8.50
N ARG A 183 -17.75 20.62 9.82
CA ARG A 183 -19.02 20.59 10.56
C ARG A 183 -19.17 21.91 11.31
N TRP A 184 -20.29 22.59 11.10
CA TRP A 184 -20.64 23.83 11.78
C TRP A 184 -22.05 23.78 12.36
N GLU A 185 -22.21 24.00 13.65
CA GLU A 185 -23.50 24.29 14.29
C GLU A 185 -23.66 25.81 14.41
N TYR A 186 -24.35 26.40 13.45
CA TYR A 186 -24.45 27.87 13.32
C TYR A 186 -25.51 28.47 14.26
N MET A 187 -26.47 27.65 14.71
CA MET A 187 -27.42 27.94 15.78
C MET A 187 -27.73 26.64 16.53
N PRO A 188 -28.19 26.70 17.79
CA PRO A 188 -28.59 25.50 18.53
C PRO A 188 -29.53 24.61 17.72
N GLY A 189 -29.12 23.35 17.50
CA GLY A 189 -29.90 22.38 16.73
C GLY A 189 -29.85 22.53 15.20
N SER A 190 -29.14 23.54 14.68
CA SER A 190 -29.00 23.81 13.24
C SER A 190 -27.56 23.59 12.79
N THR A 191 -27.33 22.62 11.91
CA THR A 191 -25.99 22.16 11.53
C THR A 191 -25.75 22.23 10.03
N MET A 192 -24.51 22.48 9.63
CA MET A 192 -24.04 22.44 8.25
C MET A 192 -22.83 21.51 8.18
N PHE A 193 -22.82 20.65 7.17
CA PHE A 193 -21.69 19.83 6.79
C PHE A 193 -21.26 20.21 5.38
N VAL A 194 -19.97 20.46 5.20
CA VAL A 194 -19.33 20.58 3.89
C VAL A 194 -18.31 19.47 3.78
N VAL A 195 -18.51 18.58 2.82
CA VAL A 195 -17.62 17.45 2.55
C VAL A 195 -17.00 17.64 1.18
N TRP A 196 -15.68 17.57 1.11
CA TRP A 196 -14.93 17.56 -0.13
C TRP A 196 -14.07 16.31 -0.17
N ALA A 197 -14.37 15.42 -1.12
CA ALA A 197 -13.57 14.27 -1.43
C ALA A 197 -12.79 14.54 -2.72
N GLN A 198 -11.51 14.22 -2.71
CA GLN A 198 -10.61 14.37 -3.85
C GLN A 198 -9.84 13.08 -4.10
N GLY A 199 -9.88 12.60 -5.33
CA GLY A 199 -9.08 11.48 -5.83
C GLY A 199 -8.18 11.92 -6.96
N ARG A 200 -6.98 11.36 -7.05
CA ARG A 200 -6.13 11.39 -8.24
C ARG A 200 -5.57 10.00 -8.44
N GLN A 201 -5.52 9.53 -9.67
CA GLN A 201 -4.89 8.24 -10.00
C GLN A 201 -4.17 8.36 -11.34
N LEU A 202 -2.97 7.82 -11.39
CA LEU A 202 -2.17 7.72 -12.61
C LEU A 202 -1.51 6.34 -12.64
N ASP A 203 -1.81 5.61 -13.70
CA ASP A 203 -1.25 4.30 -13.99
C ASP A 203 -0.32 4.42 -15.20
N GLY A 204 0.82 3.75 -15.16
CA GLY A 204 1.80 3.81 -16.25
C GLY A 204 2.83 2.68 -16.18
N LEU A 205 3.80 2.74 -17.07
CA LEU A 205 5.00 1.90 -16.99
C LEU A 205 6.00 2.54 -16.02
N ALA A 206 6.80 1.73 -15.33
CA ALA A 206 7.91 2.30 -14.56
C ALA A 206 8.89 2.96 -15.54
N GLY A 207 9.11 4.27 -15.39
CA GLY A 207 10.17 4.99 -16.09
C GLY A 207 11.55 4.69 -15.49
N SER A 208 12.51 5.61 -15.64
CA SER A 208 13.79 5.52 -14.92
C SER A 208 13.58 5.41 -13.39
N GLU A 209 14.59 4.90 -12.70
CA GLU A 209 14.60 4.57 -11.26
C GLU A 209 13.65 5.42 -10.38
N PHE A 210 12.94 4.76 -9.46
CA PHE A 210 12.09 5.41 -8.45
C PHE A 210 12.77 6.64 -7.85
N ASN A 211 12.10 7.80 -7.93
CA ASN A 211 12.55 9.04 -7.35
C ASN A 211 11.42 9.64 -6.52
N PHE A 212 11.56 9.59 -5.20
CA PHE A 212 10.54 10.03 -4.26
C PHE A 212 10.01 11.44 -4.55
N ARG A 213 10.88 12.42 -4.84
CA ARG A 213 10.47 13.82 -5.05
C ARG A 213 9.68 13.99 -6.34
N ARG A 214 10.18 13.42 -7.45
CA ARG A 214 9.49 13.44 -8.75
C ARG A 214 8.15 12.71 -8.64
N ASP A 215 8.19 11.47 -8.18
CA ASP A 215 7.03 10.60 -8.21
C ASP A 215 5.92 11.07 -7.24
N MET A 216 6.27 11.73 -6.14
CA MET A 216 5.30 12.43 -5.28
C MET A 216 4.79 13.73 -5.90
N GLY A 217 5.63 14.47 -6.65
CA GLY A 217 5.20 15.65 -7.40
C GLY A 217 4.13 15.29 -8.44
N ASP A 218 4.36 14.23 -9.22
CA ASP A 218 3.44 13.76 -10.25
C ASP A 218 2.05 13.42 -9.69
N VAL A 219 1.98 12.92 -8.45
CA VAL A 219 0.70 12.67 -7.75
C VAL A 219 -0.12 13.96 -7.61
N PHE A 220 0.52 15.10 -7.36
CA PHE A 220 -0.12 16.40 -7.19
C PHE A 220 -0.28 17.20 -8.50
N ASP A 221 0.35 16.78 -9.60
CA ASP A 221 0.17 17.36 -10.93
C ASP A 221 -0.93 16.64 -11.74
N THR A 222 -1.27 15.40 -11.36
CA THR A 222 -2.34 14.62 -12.02
C THR A 222 -3.71 15.27 -11.84
N HIS A 223 -4.55 15.27 -12.89
CA HIS A 223 -5.89 15.86 -12.84
C HIS A 223 -6.75 15.22 -11.73
N PRO A 224 -7.41 16.02 -10.88
CA PRO A 224 -8.19 15.50 -9.77
C PRO A 224 -9.66 15.24 -10.11
N ASP A 225 -10.15 14.09 -9.65
CA ASP A 225 -11.58 13.81 -9.50
C ASP A 225 -12.07 14.41 -8.18
N ASN A 226 -13.08 15.27 -8.23
CA ASN A 226 -13.59 15.96 -7.05
C ASN A 226 -15.07 15.64 -6.84
N THR A 227 -15.45 15.40 -5.59
CA THR A 227 -16.85 15.27 -5.16
C THR A 227 -17.11 16.25 -4.02
N PHE A 228 -18.13 17.08 -4.18
CA PHE A 228 -18.55 18.05 -3.16
C PHE A 228 -19.95 17.71 -2.67
N LEU A 229 -20.13 17.72 -1.35
CA LEU A 229 -21.43 17.52 -0.71
C LEU A 229 -21.63 18.61 0.34
N VAL A 230 -22.80 19.24 0.29
CA VAL A 230 -23.25 20.19 1.32
C VAL A 230 -24.56 19.66 1.89
N LYS A 231 -24.62 19.53 3.20
CA LYS A 231 -25.83 19.17 3.94
C LYS A 231 -26.09 20.24 4.98
N PHE A 232 -27.32 20.73 5.05
CA PHE A 232 -27.75 21.66 6.09
C PHE A 232 -29.00 21.12 6.79
N SER A 233 -29.09 21.40 8.08
CA SER A 233 -30.29 21.24 8.89
C SER A 233 -30.60 22.57 9.55
N TYR A 234 -31.88 22.90 9.61
CA TYR A 234 -32.38 24.08 10.30
C TYR A 234 -33.43 23.61 11.30
N TRP A 235 -33.26 23.97 12.56
CA TRP A 235 -34.25 23.73 13.59
C TRP A 235 -35.24 24.88 13.63
N PHE A 236 -36.47 24.63 13.19
CA PHE A 236 -37.58 25.56 13.36
C PHE A 236 -38.17 25.33 14.75
N ASN A 237 -38.11 26.31 15.63
CA ASN A 237 -38.96 26.33 16.82
C ASN A 237 -40.11 27.35 16.58
N PRO A 238 -41.36 27.03 16.94
CA PRO A 238 -42.35 28.04 17.31
C PRO A 238 -41.92 28.80 18.59
#